data_AF-A0A954YFT1-F1
#
_entry.id   AF-A0A954YFT1-F1
#
_cell.length_a   1.000
_cell.length_b   1.000
_cell.length_c   1.000
_cell.angle_alpha   90.00
_cell.angle_beta   90.00
_cell.angle_gamma   90.00
#
_symmetry.space_group_name_H-M   'P 1'
#
loop_
_entity.id
_entity.type
_entity.pdbx_description
1 polymer ?
#
loop_
_entity_poly.entity_id
_entity_poly.type
_entity_poly.pdbx_seq_one_letter_code
_entity_poly.pdbx_strand_id
1 'polypeptide(L)'
;AIRHMGPMADDFFNIMTIGGDDKAIATVDADGVMLAGLQGLHAIVVAQNQTIANVIADKQTLTNRVTALEAQNAALEARIAALEQAIQNP
;
A
#
# COMPACT_ATOMS: atom_id res chain seq x y z
N ALA A 1 -22.41 -36.05 9.15
CA ALA A 1 -22.51 -34.61 9.48
C ALA A 1 -22.08 -33.80 8.27
N ILE A 2 -22.85 -32.80 7.87
CA ILE A 2 -22.48 -31.89 6.77
C ILE A 2 -21.56 -30.81 7.37
N ARG A 3 -20.43 -30.54 6.72
CA ARG A 3 -19.50 -29.48 7.13
C ARG A 3 -19.77 -28.25 6.26
N HIS A 4 -20.18 -27.16 6.89
CA HIS A 4 -20.39 -25.88 6.22
C HIS A 4 -19.10 -25.05 6.27
N MET A 5 -18.85 -24.25 5.22
CA MET A 5 -17.84 -23.19 5.26
C MET A 5 -18.57 -21.88 5.57
N GLY A 6 -18.48 -21.43 6.82
CA GLY A 6 -19.16 -20.24 7.32
C GLY A 6 -19.55 -20.39 8.80
N PRO A 7 -19.85 -19.28 9.49
CA PRO A 7 -20.36 -19.34 10.86
C PRO A 7 -21.70 -20.08 10.91
N MET A 8 -21.96 -20.78 12.01
CA MET A 8 -23.29 -21.29 12.31
C MET A 8 -24.24 -20.12 12.62
N ALA A 9 -25.56 -20.35 12.56
CA ALA A 9 -26.55 -19.29 12.74
C ALA A 9 -26.42 -18.56 14.09
N ASP A 10 -26.22 -19.31 15.19
CA ASP A 10 -25.99 -18.75 16.53
C ASP A 10 -24.75 -17.84 16.57
N ASP A 11 -23.65 -18.27 15.94
CA ASP A 11 -22.41 -17.50 15.88
C ASP A 11 -22.58 -16.23 15.03
N PHE A 12 -23.27 -16.34 13.90
CA PHE A 12 -23.55 -15.22 13.00
C PHE A 12 -24.43 -14.17 13.67
N PHE A 13 -25.48 -14.58 14.37
CA PHE A 13 -26.36 -13.67 15.12
C PHE A 13 -25.59 -12.95 16.24
N ASN A 14 -24.75 -13.67 16.99
CA ASN A 14 -23.94 -13.08 18.06
C ASN A 14 -22.88 -12.09 17.54
N ILE A 15 -22.28 -12.33 16.38
CA ILE A 15 -21.23 -11.48 15.81
C ILE A 15 -21.83 -10.26 15.10
N MET A 16 -22.88 -10.48 14.30
CA MET A 16 -23.41 -9.45 13.40
C MET A 16 -24.61 -8.71 14.00
N THR A 17 -25.35 -9.34 14.93
CA THR A 17 -26.59 -8.80 15.55
C THR A 17 -27.60 -8.30 14.50
N ILE A 18 -27.71 -9.03 13.39
CA ILE A 18 -28.67 -8.79 12.29
C ILE A 18 -29.55 -10.03 12.10
N GLY A 19 -30.80 -9.83 11.67
CA GLY A 19 -31.80 -10.90 11.51
C GLY A 19 -32.88 -10.91 12.60
N GLY A 20 -33.80 -11.88 12.52
CA GLY A 20 -34.95 -12.01 13.41
C GLY A 20 -34.82 -13.07 14.52
N ASP A 21 -33.97 -14.08 14.33
CA ASP A 21 -33.65 -15.12 15.32
C ASP A 21 -32.21 -15.65 15.16
N ASP A 22 -31.78 -16.50 16.11
CA ASP A 22 -30.47 -17.16 16.13
C ASP A 22 -30.45 -18.50 15.38
N LYS A 23 -31.61 -18.98 14.91
CA LYS A 23 -31.76 -20.34 14.37
C LYS A 23 -31.55 -20.43 12.87
N ALA A 24 -31.62 -19.31 12.16
CA ALA A 24 -31.40 -19.25 10.73
C ALA A 24 -30.63 -18.00 10.32
N ILE A 25 -29.76 -18.15 9.31
CA ILE A 25 -29.19 -17.01 8.59
C ILE A 25 -30.10 -16.76 7.38
N ALA A 26 -30.74 -15.60 7.32
CA ALA A 26 -31.47 -15.23 6.12
C ALA A 26 -30.48 -15.07 4.95
N THR A 27 -30.81 -15.61 3.78
CA THR A 27 -29.89 -15.58 2.62
C THR A 27 -29.52 -14.14 2.23
N VAL A 28 -30.46 -13.20 2.37
CA VAL A 28 -30.23 -11.77 2.14
C VAL A 28 -29.20 -11.17 3.11
N ASP A 29 -29.17 -11.61 4.36
CA ASP A 29 -28.22 -11.13 5.37
C ASP A 29 -26.82 -11.69 5.07
N ALA A 30 -26.73 -12.97 4.69
CA ALA A 30 -25.48 -13.59 4.26
C ALA A 30 -24.89 -12.88 3.04
N ASP A 31 -25.71 -12.63 2.00
CA ASP A 31 -25.30 -11.93 0.79
C ASP A 31 -24.89 -10.48 1.08
N GLY A 32 -25.62 -9.80 1.98
CA GLY A 32 -25.30 -8.45 2.41
C GLY A 32 -23.94 -8.35 3.12
N VAL A 33 -23.65 -9.27 4.04
CA VAL A 33 -22.34 -9.34 4.72
C VAL A 33 -21.22 -9.65 3.73
N MET A 34 -21.44 -10.56 2.78
CA MET A 34 -20.44 -10.83 1.74
C MET A 34 -20.18 -9.59 0.89
N LEU A 35 -21.23 -8.87 0.47
CA LEU A 35 -21.08 -7.65 -0.32
C LEU A 35 -20.35 -6.55 0.45
N ALA A 36 -20.67 -6.35 1.74
CA ALA A 36 -19.97 -5.41 2.60
C ALA A 36 -18.48 -5.79 2.76
N GLY A 37 -18.19 -7.08 2.91
CA GLY A 37 -16.82 -7.61 2.95
C GLY A 37 -16.06 -7.34 1.64
N LEU A 38 -16.69 -7.57 0.49
CA LEU A 38 -16.12 -7.27 -0.83
C LEU A 38 -15.85 -5.78 -1.02
N GLN A 39 -16.79 -4.93 -0.61
CA GLN A 39 -16.63 -3.46 -0.67
C GLN A 39 -15.48 -3.00 0.24
N GLY A 40 -15.41 -3.52 1.47
CA GLY A 40 -14.31 -3.23 2.39
C GLY A 40 -12.96 -3.67 1.85
N LEU A 41 -12.86 -4.88 1.29
CA LEU A 41 -11.65 -5.38 0.65
C LEU A 41 -11.25 -4.52 -0.55
N HIS A 42 -12.21 -4.14 -1.41
CA HIS A 42 -11.95 -3.26 -2.54
C HIS A 42 -11.42 -1.89 -2.09
N ALA A 43 -12.00 -1.30 -1.03
CA ALA A 43 -11.53 -0.03 -0.47
C ALA A 43 -10.08 -0.14 0.05
N ILE A 44 -9.73 -1.25 0.72
CA ILE A 44 -8.37 -1.52 1.18
C ILE A 44 -7.41 -1.63 -0.01
N VAL A 45 -7.77 -2.39 -1.05
CA VAL A 45 -6.96 -2.57 -2.25
C VAL A 45 -6.72 -1.23 -2.96
N VAL A 46 -7.75 -0.39 -3.09
CA VAL A 46 -7.63 0.96 -3.68
C VAL A 46 -6.68 1.83 -2.85
N ALA A 47 -6.83 1.87 -1.53
CA ALA A 47 -5.96 2.65 -0.65
C ALA A 47 -4.49 2.17 -0.70
N GLN A 48 -4.28 0.85 -0.77
CA GLN A 48 -2.96 0.27 -0.93
C GLN A 48 -2.34 0.64 -2.29
N ASN A 49 -3.10 0.56 -3.37
CA ASN A 49 -2.63 0.97 -4.71
C ASN A 49 -2.24 2.45 -4.76
N GLN A 50 -3.02 3.33 -4.10
CA GLN A 50 -2.66 4.75 -3.97
C GLN A 50 -1.36 4.93 -3.20
N THR A 51 -1.18 4.21 -2.09
CA THR A 51 0.05 4.25 -1.30
C THR A 51 1.25 3.79 -2.12
N ILE A 52 1.12 2.69 -2.86
CA ILE A 52 2.17 2.16 -3.74
C ILE A 52 2.53 3.19 -4.82
N ALA A 53 1.54 3.83 -5.45
CA ALA A 53 1.77 4.86 -6.46
C ALA A 53 2.57 6.05 -5.89
N ASN A 54 2.21 6.51 -4.68
CA ASN A 54 2.93 7.59 -4.00
C ASN A 54 4.38 7.19 -3.69
N VAL A 55 4.60 6.00 -3.13
CA VAL A 55 5.95 5.50 -2.81
C VAL A 55 6.81 5.36 -4.07
N ILE A 56 6.24 4.93 -5.19
CA ILE A 56 6.95 4.87 -6.48
C ILE A 56 7.36 6.28 -6.94
N ALA A 57 6.46 7.27 -6.84
CA ALA A 57 6.74 8.65 -7.22
C ALA A 57 7.84 9.27 -6.34
N ASP A 58 7.79 9.04 -5.03
CA ASP A 58 8.80 9.51 -4.08
C ASP A 58 10.16 8.86 -4.34
N LYS A 59 10.17 7.55 -4.59
CA LYS A 59 11.39 6.83 -4.95
C LYS A 59 12.00 7.40 -6.23
N GLN A 60 11.19 7.68 -7.25
CA GLN A 60 11.69 8.29 -8.49
C GLN A 60 12.30 9.67 -8.23
N THR A 61 11.63 10.49 -7.42
CA THR A 61 12.15 11.81 -6.99
C THR A 61 13.48 11.69 -6.29
N LEU A 62 13.61 10.75 -5.35
CA LEU A 62 14.86 10.51 -4.62
C LEU A 62 15.97 10.00 -5.53
N THR A 63 15.69 9.06 -6.43
CA THR A 63 16.66 8.58 -7.42
C THR A 63 17.18 9.74 -8.28
N ASN A 64 16.28 10.60 -8.78
CA ASN A 64 16.70 11.77 -9.57
C ASN A 64 17.59 12.72 -8.76
N ARG A 65 17.28 12.94 -7.47
CA ARG A 65 18.11 13.76 -6.58
C ARG A 65 19.49 13.17 -6.35
N VAL A 66 19.57 11.85 -6.13
CA VAL A 66 20.85 11.15 -5.97
C VAL A 66 21.70 11.31 -7.22
N THR A 67 21.15 11.04 -8.40
CA THR A 67 21.87 11.22 -9.68
C THR A 67 22.35 12.66 -9.88
N ALA A 68 21.53 13.65 -9.53
CA ALA A 68 21.92 15.06 -9.62
C ALA A 68 23.06 15.41 -8.67
N LEU A 69 23.04 14.92 -7.43
CA LEU A 69 24.09 15.13 -6.45
C LEU A 69 25.40 14.43 -6.84
N GLU A 70 25.31 13.21 -7.37
CA GLU A 70 26.48 12.50 -7.90
C GLU A 70 27.14 13.27 -9.05
N ALA A 71 26.34 13.84 -9.97
CA ALA A 71 26.85 14.68 -11.04
C ALA A 71 27.49 15.98 -10.52
N GLN A 72 26.91 16.60 -9.49
CA GLN A 72 27.48 17.78 -8.85
C GLN A 72 28.81 17.47 -8.17
N ASN A 73 28.91 16.34 -7.46
CA ASN A 73 30.15 15.90 -6.83
C ASN A 73 31.26 15.68 -7.87
N ALA A 74 30.96 14.95 -8.96
CA ALA A 74 31.92 14.74 -10.04
C ALA A 74 32.40 16.06 -10.68
N ALA A 75 31.49 17.03 -10.85
CA ALA A 75 31.85 18.35 -11.36
C ALA A 75 32.73 19.14 -10.37
N LEU A 76 32.47 19.04 -9.06
CA LEU A 76 33.28 19.69 -8.03
C LEU A 76 34.67 19.05 -7.94
N GLU A 77 34.76 17.73 -7.98
CA GLU A 77 36.02 16.99 -8.00
C GLU A 77 36.89 17.40 -9.21
N ALA A 78 36.28 17.51 -10.40
CA ALA A 78 36.98 17.99 -11.59
C ALA A 78 37.48 19.43 -11.45
N ARG A 79 36.69 20.32 -10.82
CA ARG A 79 37.10 21.72 -10.56
C ARG A 79 38.25 21.79 -9.55
N ILE A 80 38.21 20.98 -8.51
CA ILE A 80 39.28 20.90 -7.51
C ILE A 80 40.57 20.44 -8.19
N ALA A 81 40.53 19.35 -8.97
CA ALA A 81 41.70 18.85 -9.69
C ALA A 81 42.30 19.89 -10.65
N ALA A 82 41.46 20.65 -11.37
CA ALA A 82 41.93 21.71 -12.26
C ALA A 82 42.61 22.87 -11.51
N LEU A 83 42.07 23.26 -10.35
CA LEU A 83 42.66 24.30 -9.50
C LEU A 83 43.98 23.83 -8.89
N GLU A 84 44.05 22.58 -8.42
CA GLU A 84 45.28 21.99 -7.89
C GLU A 84 46.39 21.98 -8.93
N GLN A 85 46.09 21.62 -10.19
CA GLN A 85 47.07 21.67 -11.29
C GLN A 85 47.54 23.10 -11.58
N ALA A 86 46.63 24.07 -11.60
CA ALA A 86 46.98 25.48 -11.85
C ALA A 86 47.90 26.07 -10.76
N ILE A 87 47.76 25.62 -9.51
CA ILE A 87 48.63 26.04 -8.41
C ILE A 87 50.00 25.35 -8.48
N GLN A 88 50.05 24.09 -8.94
CA GLN A 88 51.29 23.31 -9.06
C GLN A 88 52.16 23.73 -10.25
N ASN A 89 51.58 24.36 -11.28
CA ASN A 89 52.27 24.73 -12.51
C ASN A 89 52.06 26.23 -12.83
N PRO A 90 52.66 27.15 -12.04
CA PRO A 90 52.45 28.60 -12.14
C PRO A 90 52.99 29.23 -13.44
#